data_AF-A0A6V7J3U7-F1
#
_entry.id   AF-A0A6V7J3U7-F1
#
_cell.length_a   1.000
_cell.length_b   1.000
_cell.length_c   1.000
_cell.angle_alpha   90.00
_cell.angle_beta   90.00
_cell.angle_gamma   90.00
#
_symmetry.space_group_name_H-M   'P 1'
#
loop_
_entity.id
_entity.type
_entity.pdbx_description
1 polymer ?
#
loop_
_entity_poly.entity_id
_entity_poly.type
_entity_poly.pdbx_seq_one_letter_code
_entity_poly.pdbx_strand_id
1 'polypeptide(L)' 'KIESTGIEPIRSIVNENGGWPLIMNLRQWEAKNITWQQVHTNLMKVTASEALFSIGIGADPKNSSYYRMM' A
#
# COMPACT_ATOMS: atom_id res chain seq x y z
N LYS A 1 24.72 -6.22 2.76
CA LYS A 1 24.26 -6.74 4.06
C LYS A 1 22.80 -6.33 4.22
N ILE A 2 21.87 -7.22 3.95
CA ILE A 2 20.45 -7.00 4.25
C ILE A 2 20.24 -7.15 5.78
N GLU A 3 21.05 -8.01 6.40
CA GLU A 3 21.05 -8.32 7.82
C GLU A 3 21.40 -7.12 8.69
N SER A 4 22.23 -6.18 8.21
CA SER A 4 22.58 -4.97 8.97
C SER A 4 21.46 -3.94 9.02
N THR A 5 20.57 -3.93 8.02
CA THR A 5 19.42 -3.02 7.95
C THR A 5 18.23 -3.59 8.71
N GLY A 6 18.12 -4.93 8.77
CA GLY A 6 17.09 -5.62 9.55
C GLY A 6 15.67 -5.20 9.14
N ILE A 7 14.85 -4.88 10.14
CA ILE A 7 13.43 -4.55 9.96
C ILE A 7 13.16 -3.07 9.66
N GLU A 8 14.17 -2.20 9.74
CA GLU A 8 13.96 -0.75 9.64
C GLU A 8 13.24 -0.29 8.37
N PRO A 9 13.46 -0.87 7.17
CA PRO A 9 12.74 -0.47 5.96
C PRO A 9 11.23 -0.73 6.09
N ILE A 10 10.86 -1.90 6.61
CA ILE A 10 9.45 -2.27 6.83
C ILE A 10 8.84 -1.38 7.91
N ARG A 11 9.59 -1.10 8.98
CA ARG A 11 9.13 -0.22 10.06
C ARG A 11 8.87 1.19 9.56
N SER A 12 9.71 1.74 8.68
CA SER A 12 9.48 3.05 8.06
C SER A 12 8.18 3.07 7.26
N ILE A 13 7.98 2.09 6.38
CA ILE A 13 6.76 1.97 5.57
C ILE A 13 5.51 1.88 6.45
N VAL A 14 5.56 1.08 7.51
CA VAL A 14 4.42 0.95 8.45
C VAL A 14 4.13 2.27 9.14
N ASN A 15 5.15 2.97 9.65
CA ASN A 15 4.98 4.24 10.35
C ASN A 15 4.47 5.36 9.44
N GLU A 16 4.96 5.45 8.20
CA GLU A 16 4.50 6.40 7.18
C GLU A 16 3.02 6.23 6.81
N ASN A 17 2.46 5.03 7.04
CA ASN A 17 1.06 4.72 6.75
C ASN A 17 0.17 4.67 8.01
N GLY A 18 0.60 5.33 9.09
CA GLY A 18 -0.18 5.47 10.32
C GLY A 18 0.01 4.33 11.34
N GLY A 19 0.94 3.42 11.07
CA GLY A 19 1.29 2.32 11.95
C GLY A 19 0.43 1.08 11.80
N TRP A 20 0.65 0.09 12.69
CA TRP A 20 -0.08 -1.18 12.68
C TRP A 20 -0.67 -1.47 14.08
N PRO A 21 -2.01 -1.50 14.23
CA PRO A 21 -2.68 -1.68 15.52
C PRO A 21 -2.33 -2.98 16.26
N LEU A 22 -1.80 -4.00 15.57
CA LEU A 22 -1.39 -5.26 16.20
C LEU A 22 -0.13 -5.11 17.08
N ILE A 23 0.72 -4.12 16.80
CA ILE A 23 2.02 -3.94 17.46
C ILE A 23 2.16 -2.57 18.11
N MET A 24 1.07 -1.80 18.21
CA MET A 24 1.08 -0.45 18.75
C MET A 24 -0.11 -0.19 19.67
N ASN A 25 0.00 0.84 20.51
CA ASN A 25 -1.13 1.25 21.34
C ASN A 25 -2.24 1.85 20.45
N LEU A 26 -3.48 1.41 20.65
CA LEU A 26 -4.63 1.92 19.87
C LEU A 26 -4.84 3.43 19.97
N ARG A 27 -4.40 4.08 21.07
CA ARG A 27 -4.46 5.55 21.21
C ARG A 27 -3.42 6.28 20.36
N GLN A 28 -2.33 5.60 20.01
CA GLN A 28 -1.27 6.12 19.15
C GLN A 28 -1.50 5.77 17.67
N TRP A 29 -2.45 4.88 17.37
CA TRP A 29 -2.77 4.52 16.01
C TRP A 29 -3.51 5.66 15.31
N GLU A 30 -2.85 6.30 14.35
CA GLU A 30 -3.33 7.52 13.68
C GLU A 30 -4.29 7.24 12.50
N ALA A 31 -5.14 6.21 12.63
CA ALA A 31 -6.10 5.83 11.58
C ALA A 31 -7.07 6.94 11.17
N LYS A 32 -7.26 7.93 12.04
CA LYS A 32 -8.19 9.05 11.78
C LYS A 32 -7.63 10.08 10.79
N ASN A 33 -6.32 10.11 10.61
CA ASN A 33 -5.64 11.11 9.77
C ASN A 33 -5.28 10.57 8.38
N ILE A 34 -5.44 9.26 8.16
CA ILE A 34 -5.06 8.57 6.93
C ILE A 34 -6.23 7.72 6.44
N THR A 35 -6.59 7.91 5.18
CA THR A 35 -7.60 7.08 4.50
C THR A 35 -7.00 5.76 4.02
N TRP A 36 -7.82 4.73 3.91
CA TRP A 36 -7.36 3.45 3.37
C TRP A 36 -6.85 3.58 1.92
N GLN A 37 -7.39 4.52 1.13
CA GLN A 37 -6.93 4.80 -0.23
C GLN A 37 -5.49 5.31 -0.25
N GLN A 38 -5.10 6.16 0.71
CA GLN A 38 -3.73 6.65 0.84
C GLN A 38 -2.79 5.50 1.22
N VAL A 39 -3.16 4.67 2.20
CA VAL A 39 -2.38 3.49 2.58
C VAL A 39 -2.19 2.55 1.40
N HIS A 40 -3.28 2.21 0.71
CA HIS A 40 -3.25 1.33 -0.46
C HIS A 40 -2.35 1.91 -1.55
N THR A 41 -2.52 3.18 -1.92
CA THR A 41 -1.71 3.84 -2.95
C THR A 41 -0.23 3.87 -2.61
N ASN A 42 0.12 4.18 -1.37
CA ASN A 42 1.51 4.24 -0.92
C ASN A 42 2.16 2.85 -0.92
N LEU A 43 1.43 1.85 -0.41
CA LEU A 43 1.93 0.47 -0.40
C LEU A 43 2.14 -0.05 -1.83
N MET A 44 1.20 0.23 -2.74
CA MET A 44 1.30 -0.14 -4.16
C MET A 44 2.56 0.48 -4.81
N LYS A 45 2.85 1.75 -4.54
CA LYS A 45 4.06 2.44 -5.05
C LYS A 45 5.37 1.82 -4.57
N VAL A 46 5.41 1.37 -3.32
CA VAL A 46 6.65 0.87 -2.68
C VAL A 46 6.87 -0.62 -2.96
N THR A 47 5.80 -1.41 -2.96
CA THR A 47 5.87 -2.87 -3.01
C THR A 47 5.47 -3.46 -4.35
N ALA A 48 4.91 -2.65 -5.26
CA ALA A 48 4.20 -3.12 -6.46
C ALA A 48 3.14 -4.19 -6.14
N SER A 49 2.58 -4.13 -4.93
CA SER A 49 1.61 -5.11 -4.42
C SER A 49 0.28 -4.46 -4.09
N GLU A 50 -0.79 -5.18 -4.43
CA GLU A 50 -2.16 -4.73 -4.33
C GLU A 50 -2.83 -5.38 -3.12
N ALA A 51 -2.80 -4.69 -1.98
CA ALA A 51 -3.24 -5.28 -0.71
C ALA A 51 -4.76 -5.47 -0.56
N LEU A 52 -5.57 -4.73 -1.33
CA LEU A 52 -7.04 -4.75 -1.20
C LEU A 52 -7.73 -5.16 -2.50
N PHE A 53 -7.43 -4.46 -3.58
CA PHE A 53 -7.90 -4.79 -4.93
C PHE A 53 -6.82 -4.44 -5.94
N SER A 54 -6.88 -5.12 -7.07
CA SER A 54 -6.04 -4.84 -8.21
C SER A 54 -6.61 -3.70 -9.05
N ILE A 55 -5.76 -2.80 -9.51
CA ILE A 55 -6.12 -1.82 -10.53
C ILE A 55 -5.13 -1.97 -11.68
N GLY A 56 -5.61 -2.56 -12.77
CA GLY A 56 -4.86 -2.66 -14.01
C GLY A 56 -5.35 -1.67 -15.05
N ILE A 57 -4.48 -1.34 -16.01
CA ILE A 57 -4.91 -0.80 -17.32
C ILE A 57 -4.61 -1.88 -18.36
N GLY A 58 -5.64 -2.32 -19.08
CA GLY A 58 -5.52 -3.32 -20.14
C GLY A 58 -6.34 -2.97 -21.37
N ALA A 59 -6.08 -3.68 -22.47
CA ALA A 59 -6.89 -3.57 -23.67
C ALA A 59 -8.32 -4.02 -23.37
N ASP A 60 -9.31 -3.22 -23.80
CA ASP A 60 -10.72 -3.57 -23.63
C ASP A 60 -11.02 -4.88 -24.37
N PRO A 61 -11.50 -5.93 -23.68
CA PRO A 61 -11.80 -7.22 -24.31
C PRO A 61 -12.83 -7.13 -25.44
N LYS A 62 -13.68 -6.09 -25.42
CA LYS A 62 -14.70 -5.83 -26.44
C LYS A 62 -14.19 -4.94 -27.58
N ASN A 63 -13.12 -4.17 -27.35
CA ASN A 63 -12.49 -3.33 -28.37
C ASN A 63 -11.03 -3.05 -28.04
N SER A 64 -10.12 -3.84 -28.60
CA SER A 64 -8.68 -3.76 -28.32
C SER A 64 -7.99 -2.47 -28.78
N SER A 65 -8.69 -1.58 -29.48
CA SER A 65 -8.17 -0.24 -29.83
C SER A 65 -8.26 0.76 -28.67
N TYR A 66 -8.96 0.41 -27.58
CA TYR A 66 -9.06 1.22 -26.37
C TYR A 66 -8.51 0.48 -25.15
N TYR A 67 -7.93 1.24 -24.23
CA TYR A 67 -7.51 0.75 -22.92
C TYR A 67 -8.53 1.15 -21.85
N ARG A 68 -8.78 0.27 -20.88
CA ARG A 68 -9.68 0.53 -19.76
C ARG A 68 -9.08 0.06 -18.44
N MET A 69 -9.61 0.62 -17.36
CA MET A 69 -9.39 0.11 -16.01
C MET A 69 -9.98 -1.29 -15.91
N MET A 70 -9.19 -2.24 -15.43
CA MET A 70 -9.56 -3.64 -15.18
C MET A 70 -9.48 -3.95 -13.69
#